data_AF-A0A6N7GUP2-F1
#
_entry.id   AF-A0A6N7GUP2-F1
#
_cell.length_a   1.000
_cell.length_b   1.000
_cell.length_c   1.000
_cell.angle_alpha   90.00
_cell.angle_beta   90.00
_cell.angle_gamma   90.00
#
_symmetry.space_group_name_H-M   'P 1'
#
loop_
_entity.id
_entity.type
_entity.pdbx_description
1 polymer ?
#
loop_
_entity_poly.entity_id
_entity_poly.type
_entity_poly.pdbx_seq_one_letter_code
_entity_poly.pdbx_strand_id
1 'polypeptide(L)'
;MTHHSRNTPQFYLTAPSPCPYLPGHEERKVFTHLVGERAAELNDLLTHGGFRRSQSIAYRPACETCRACVSVRVIADEFEPTRSMRRVQQRNSDLIGDLRTAAPTSEQYSVFRSYLDLRHRDGGMADMTVLDYAMMVEDSHVETRMIEYRRRGPDSAINGRGSGELLAVALTDVLGDGLSMVYSFFDADYRSRSLGTFMILDHIDRARRVKLPYVYLGYWVHGSRKMDYKGRFLPQQRLTSDGWKRIER
;
A
#
# COMPACT_ATOMS: atom_id res chain seq x y z
N MET A 1 7.33 43.04 -9.96
CA MET A 1 7.78 41.64 -9.81
C MET A 1 6.56 40.80 -9.48
N THR A 2 6.06 40.03 -10.44
CA THR A 2 4.96 39.09 -10.24
C THR A 2 5.44 37.96 -9.34
N HIS A 3 5.09 38.01 -8.06
CA HIS A 3 5.23 36.88 -7.14
C HIS A 3 4.41 35.72 -7.72
N HIS A 4 5.08 34.81 -8.44
CA HIS A 4 4.50 33.51 -8.74
C HIS A 4 4.25 32.85 -7.40
N SER A 5 2.99 32.51 -7.13
CA SER A 5 2.60 31.73 -5.97
C SER A 5 3.54 30.52 -5.87
N ARG A 6 4.31 30.44 -4.78
CA ARG A 6 5.24 29.33 -4.48
C ARG A 6 4.51 28.00 -4.14
N ASN A 7 3.21 27.90 -4.43
CA ASN A 7 2.35 26.80 -4.02
C ASN A 7 2.10 25.74 -5.11
N THR A 8 2.79 25.82 -6.26
CA THR A 8 2.66 24.77 -7.30
C THR A 8 3.71 23.68 -7.04
N PRO A 9 3.33 22.39 -6.97
CA PRO A 9 4.28 21.30 -6.77
C PRO A 9 5.27 21.25 -7.94
N GLN A 10 6.56 21.15 -7.61
CA GLN A 10 7.62 20.93 -8.59
C GLN A 10 7.74 19.44 -8.88
N PHE A 11 7.78 19.08 -10.16
CA PHE A 11 7.97 17.70 -10.59
C PHE A 11 9.39 17.49 -11.11
N TYR A 12 10.01 16.42 -10.65
CA TYR A 12 11.35 15.99 -11.05
C TYR A 12 11.23 14.65 -11.77
N LEU A 13 12.22 14.34 -12.59
CA LEU A 13 12.27 13.10 -13.38
C LEU A 13 13.58 12.38 -13.06
N THR A 14 13.50 11.11 -12.69
CA THR A 14 14.71 10.31 -12.43
C THR A 14 15.47 10.01 -13.72
N ALA A 15 16.77 9.73 -13.57
CA ALA A 15 17.52 9.04 -14.60
C ALA A 15 16.93 7.65 -14.88
N PRO A 16 17.10 7.10 -16.09
CA PRO A 16 16.75 5.71 -16.39
C PRO A 16 17.49 4.73 -15.48
N SER A 17 16.80 3.69 -15.03
CA SER A 17 17.38 2.55 -14.29
C SER A 17 16.71 1.24 -14.71
N PRO A 18 17.28 0.07 -14.42
CA PRO A 18 16.63 -1.21 -14.73
C PRO A 18 15.25 -1.33 -14.07
N CYS A 19 14.25 -1.78 -14.82
CA CYS A 19 12.90 -1.96 -14.31
C CYS A 19 12.85 -3.08 -13.26
N PRO A 20 12.33 -2.83 -12.04
CA PRO A 20 12.27 -3.83 -10.97
C PRO A 20 11.19 -4.90 -11.21
N TYR A 21 10.31 -4.70 -12.20
CA TYR A 21 9.15 -5.55 -12.44
C TYR A 21 9.25 -6.39 -13.71
N LEU A 22 9.89 -5.88 -14.76
CA LEU A 22 9.97 -6.48 -16.09
C LEU A 22 11.43 -6.54 -16.54
N PRO A 23 12.05 -7.75 -16.58
CA PRO A 23 13.42 -7.91 -17.04
C PRO A 23 13.62 -7.37 -18.45
N GLY A 24 14.76 -6.71 -18.70
CA GLY A 24 15.10 -6.14 -20.01
C GLY A 24 14.42 -4.80 -20.34
N HIS A 25 13.60 -4.27 -19.44
CA HIS A 25 13.02 -2.92 -19.55
C HIS A 25 13.73 -1.93 -18.63
N GLU A 26 13.62 -0.65 -18.96
CA GLU A 26 14.04 0.45 -18.08
C GLU A 26 12.83 1.12 -17.41
N GLU A 27 13.07 1.68 -16.23
CA GLU A 27 12.13 2.55 -15.54
C GLU A 27 12.64 3.98 -15.41
N ARG A 28 11.69 4.91 -15.43
CA ARG A 28 11.85 6.31 -15.00
C ARG A 28 10.65 6.67 -14.15
N LYS A 29 10.83 7.59 -13.21
CA LYS A 29 9.76 8.07 -12.33
C LYS A 29 9.71 9.58 -12.38
N VAL A 30 8.50 10.11 -12.57
CA VAL A 30 8.22 11.50 -12.20
C VAL A 30 7.84 11.54 -10.73
N PHE A 31 8.37 12.49 -9.96
CA PHE A 31 8.08 12.59 -8.54
C PHE A 31 7.99 14.05 -8.07
N THR A 32 7.35 14.25 -6.92
CA THR A 32 7.25 15.53 -6.22
C THR A 32 7.25 15.32 -4.71
N HIS A 33 7.57 16.36 -3.95
CA HIS A 33 7.58 16.32 -2.49
C HIS A 33 6.20 16.66 -1.92
N LEU A 34 5.79 15.90 -0.92
CA LEU A 34 4.59 16.13 -0.10
C LEU A 34 5.02 16.74 1.22
N VAL A 35 5.13 18.07 1.26
CA VAL A 35 5.59 18.83 2.44
C VAL A 35 4.61 19.93 2.83
N GLY A 36 4.59 20.23 4.13
CA GLY A 36 3.74 21.27 4.69
C GLY A 36 2.26 20.88 4.80
N GLU A 37 1.44 21.85 5.19
CA GLU A 37 0.03 21.65 5.59
C GLU A 37 -0.86 21.12 4.45
N ARG A 38 -0.48 21.33 3.19
CA ARG A 38 -1.24 20.89 2.01
C ARG A 38 -0.84 19.51 1.50
N ALA A 39 0.08 18.82 2.17
CA ALA A 39 0.59 17.52 1.74
C ALA A 39 -0.53 16.47 1.60
N ALA A 40 -1.51 16.47 2.52
CA ALA A 40 -2.65 15.55 2.47
C ALA A 40 -3.54 15.80 1.24
N GLU A 41 -3.98 17.04 1.01
CA GLU A 41 -4.77 17.43 -0.17
C GLU A 41 -4.04 17.09 -1.48
N LEU A 42 -2.73 17.37 -1.54
CA LEU A 42 -1.92 17.07 -2.70
C LEU A 42 -1.79 15.55 -2.92
N ASN A 43 -1.63 14.76 -1.85
CA ASN A 43 -1.57 13.30 -1.94
C ASN A 43 -2.86 12.70 -2.51
N ASP A 44 -4.02 13.21 -2.08
CA ASP A 44 -5.32 12.80 -2.61
C ASP A 44 -5.38 13.06 -4.12
N LEU A 45 -5.14 14.31 -4.54
CA LEU A 45 -5.16 14.71 -5.95
C LEU A 45 -4.18 13.89 -6.81
N LEU A 46 -2.96 13.68 -6.33
CA LEU A 46 -1.95 12.93 -7.06
C LEU A 46 -2.28 11.43 -7.13
N THR A 47 -2.86 10.86 -6.07
CA THR A 47 -3.28 9.45 -6.08
C THR A 47 -4.36 9.19 -7.13
N HIS A 48 -5.31 10.13 -7.31
CA HIS A 48 -6.27 10.08 -8.42
C HIS A 48 -5.59 10.13 -9.80
N GLY A 49 -4.51 10.91 -9.92
CA GLY A 49 -3.64 11.00 -11.11
C GLY A 49 -2.69 9.80 -11.30
N GLY A 50 -2.83 8.76 -10.47
CA GLY A 50 -2.07 7.53 -10.55
C GLY A 50 -0.69 7.59 -9.90
N PHE A 51 -0.40 8.61 -9.09
CA PHE A 51 0.80 8.62 -8.27
C PHE A 51 0.65 7.67 -7.09
N ARG A 52 1.80 7.25 -6.54
CA ARG A 52 1.94 6.45 -5.33
C ARG A 52 2.87 7.18 -4.38
N ARG A 53 2.65 7.01 -3.07
CA ARG A 53 3.48 7.63 -2.05
C ARG A 53 4.58 6.68 -1.56
N SER A 54 5.72 7.25 -1.19
CA SER A 54 6.77 6.64 -0.37
C SER A 54 7.36 7.74 0.49
N GLN A 55 7.28 7.63 1.83
CA GLN A 55 7.70 8.69 2.77
C GLN A 55 7.06 10.04 2.39
N SER A 56 7.84 11.10 2.29
CA SER A 56 7.45 12.46 1.89
C SER A 56 7.44 12.69 0.37
N ILE A 57 7.44 11.65 -0.46
CA ILE A 57 7.47 11.75 -1.92
C ILE A 57 6.26 11.06 -2.55
N ALA A 58 5.63 11.71 -3.53
CA ALA A 58 4.68 11.10 -4.46
C ALA A 58 5.37 10.86 -5.81
N TYR A 59 5.21 9.66 -6.39
CA TYR A 59 5.83 9.28 -7.66
C TYR A 59 4.89 8.52 -8.59
N ARG A 60 5.14 8.64 -9.90
CA ARG A 60 4.47 7.87 -10.96
C ARG A 60 5.49 7.37 -11.99
N PRO A 61 5.36 6.13 -12.50
CA PRO A 61 6.13 5.67 -13.65
C PRO A 61 5.97 6.62 -14.85
N ALA A 62 7.10 6.92 -15.49
CA ALA A 62 7.21 7.80 -16.66
C ALA A 62 8.18 7.17 -17.68
N CYS A 63 8.09 5.85 -17.86
CA CYS A 63 8.91 5.12 -18.82
C CYS A 63 8.62 5.57 -20.25
N GLU A 64 9.64 5.61 -21.11
CA GLU A 64 9.53 6.15 -22.47
C GLU A 64 8.72 5.23 -23.40
N THR A 65 8.96 3.93 -23.31
CA THR A 65 8.41 2.92 -24.24
C THR A 65 7.47 1.92 -23.57
N CYS A 66 7.21 2.05 -22.27
CA CYS A 66 6.44 1.09 -21.48
C CYS A 66 5.30 1.75 -20.70
N ARG A 67 4.11 1.14 -20.72
CA ARG A 67 2.92 1.56 -19.96
C ARG A 67 2.34 0.43 -19.10
N ALA A 68 3.16 -0.55 -18.73
CA ALA A 68 2.71 -1.76 -18.03
C ALA A 68 2.26 -1.51 -16.58
N CYS A 69 2.81 -0.48 -15.93
CA CYS A 69 2.43 -0.10 -14.56
C CYS A 69 1.12 0.68 -14.55
N VAL A 70 0.05 0.02 -14.11
CA VAL A 70 -1.31 0.58 -14.10
C VAL A 70 -1.77 0.74 -12.66
N SER A 71 -2.14 1.96 -12.26
CA SER A 71 -2.73 2.18 -10.93
C SER A 71 -4.10 1.52 -10.84
N VAL A 72 -4.35 0.78 -9.76
CA VAL A 72 -5.61 0.06 -9.53
C VAL A 72 -6.20 0.36 -8.17
N ARG A 73 -7.53 0.41 -8.14
CA ARG A 73 -8.32 0.55 -6.91
C ARG A 73 -9.51 -0.39 -6.92
N VAL A 74 -9.73 -1.12 -5.84
CA VAL A 74 -10.87 -2.04 -5.66
C VAL A 74 -12.10 -1.21 -5.30
N ILE A 75 -13.27 -1.57 -5.86
CA ILE A 75 -14.54 -0.93 -5.51
C ILE A 75 -15.07 -1.62 -4.26
N ALA A 76 -14.94 -0.97 -3.11
CA ALA A 76 -15.09 -1.60 -1.79
C ALA A 76 -16.52 -2.12 -1.55
N ASP A 77 -17.53 -1.31 -1.90
CA ASP A 77 -18.93 -1.65 -1.63
C ASP A 77 -19.46 -2.79 -2.51
N GLU A 78 -18.86 -2.99 -3.69
CA GLU A 78 -19.27 -4.03 -4.65
C GLU A 78 -18.39 -5.28 -4.58
N PHE A 79 -17.35 -5.26 -3.75
CA PHE A 79 -16.43 -6.37 -3.64
C PHE A 79 -17.06 -7.57 -2.91
N GLU A 80 -17.07 -8.73 -3.56
CA GLU A 80 -17.45 -10.00 -2.93
C GLU A 80 -16.26 -10.98 -2.94
N PRO A 81 -15.85 -11.48 -1.77
CA PRO A 81 -14.77 -12.45 -1.71
C PRO A 81 -15.11 -13.74 -2.46
N THR A 82 -14.19 -14.21 -3.30
CA THR A 82 -14.27 -15.54 -3.91
C THR A 82 -14.18 -16.66 -2.85
N ARG A 83 -14.49 -17.91 -3.21
CA ARG A 83 -14.35 -19.06 -2.29
C ARG A 83 -12.95 -19.17 -1.70
N SER A 84 -11.89 -18.89 -2.47
CA SER A 84 -10.52 -18.92 -1.97
C SER A 84 -10.25 -17.79 -0.98
N MET A 85 -10.74 -16.58 -1.24
CA MET A 85 -10.64 -15.43 -0.34
C MET A 85 -11.39 -15.66 0.98
N ARG A 86 -12.60 -16.23 0.93
CA ARG A 86 -13.35 -16.62 2.15
C ARG A 86 -12.57 -17.63 3.00
N ARG A 87 -11.91 -18.61 2.38
CA ARG A 87 -11.02 -19.55 3.10
C ARG A 87 -9.83 -18.83 3.74
N VAL A 88 -9.27 -17.81 3.09
CA VAL A 88 -8.20 -16.99 3.68
C VAL A 88 -8.71 -16.19 4.88
N GLN A 89 -9.89 -15.58 4.79
CA GLN A 89 -10.50 -14.89 5.95
C GLN A 89 -10.72 -15.86 7.11
N GLN A 90 -11.31 -17.03 6.85
CA GLN A 90 -11.54 -18.03 7.89
C GLN A 90 -10.25 -18.53 8.55
N ARG A 91 -9.19 -18.74 7.77
CA ARG A 91 -7.89 -19.20 8.29
C ARG A 91 -7.22 -18.19 9.22
N ASN A 92 -7.59 -16.91 9.10
CA ASN A 92 -7.02 -15.81 9.87
C ASN A 92 -8.05 -15.18 10.83
N SER A 93 -9.14 -15.89 11.15
CA SER A 93 -10.17 -15.39 12.07
C SER A 93 -9.66 -15.23 13.52
N ASP A 94 -8.51 -15.85 13.81
CA ASP A 94 -7.75 -15.69 15.05
C ASP A 94 -6.97 -14.37 15.12
N LEU A 95 -6.90 -13.60 14.04
CA LEU A 95 -6.24 -12.30 13.99
C LEU A 95 -7.23 -11.14 14.18
N ILE A 96 -6.75 -10.08 14.80
CA ILE A 96 -7.42 -8.79 14.91
C ILE A 96 -6.50 -7.74 14.30
N GLY A 97 -7.01 -6.99 13.33
CA GLY A 97 -6.35 -5.79 12.82
C GLY A 97 -6.71 -4.57 13.67
N ASP A 98 -5.74 -4.00 14.36
CA ASP A 98 -5.93 -2.82 15.22
C ASP A 98 -5.36 -1.57 14.57
N LEU A 99 -6.16 -0.50 14.49
CA LEU A 99 -5.76 0.76 13.88
C LEU A 99 -5.02 1.61 14.92
N ARG A 100 -3.77 1.93 14.65
CA ARG A 100 -2.86 2.65 15.52
C ARG A 100 -2.29 3.88 14.83
N THR A 101 -1.83 4.83 15.63
CA THR A 101 -0.91 5.87 15.15
C THR A 101 0.33 5.19 14.57
N ALA A 102 0.86 5.74 13.47
CA ALA A 102 2.11 5.26 12.90
C ALA A 102 3.25 5.58 13.89
N ALA A 103 3.68 4.56 14.64
CA ALA A 103 4.80 4.63 15.56
C ALA A 103 5.64 3.36 15.39
N PRO A 104 6.95 3.49 15.17
CA PRO A 104 7.82 2.36 14.91
C PRO A 104 8.09 1.60 16.22
N THR A 105 8.07 0.27 16.14
CA THR A 105 8.47 -0.60 17.24
C THR A 105 9.45 -1.67 16.78
N SER A 106 10.28 -2.16 17.71
CA SER A 106 11.25 -3.23 17.45
C SER A 106 10.58 -4.53 17.00
N GLU A 107 9.38 -4.82 17.49
CA GLU A 107 8.60 -6.00 17.08
C GLU A 107 8.18 -5.89 15.62
N GLN A 108 7.63 -4.74 15.20
CA GLN A 108 7.29 -4.49 13.79
C GLN A 108 8.53 -4.61 12.90
N TYR A 109 9.66 -4.03 13.31
CA TYR A 109 10.91 -4.13 12.56
C TYR A 109 11.38 -5.58 12.41
N SER A 110 11.20 -6.42 13.43
CA SER A 110 11.53 -7.85 13.35
C SER A 110 10.70 -8.57 12.27
N VAL A 111 9.39 -8.32 12.23
CA VAL A 111 8.49 -8.84 11.17
C VAL A 111 8.88 -8.29 9.80
N PHE A 112 9.22 -7.00 9.72
CA PHE A 112 9.67 -6.33 8.50
C PHE A 112 10.96 -6.94 7.95
N ARG A 113 11.97 -7.19 8.80
CA ARG A 113 13.23 -7.82 8.39
C ARG A 113 13.01 -9.24 7.87
N SER A 114 12.24 -10.07 8.60
CA SER A 114 11.86 -11.41 8.14
C SER A 114 11.16 -11.38 6.77
N TYR A 115 10.26 -10.41 6.57
CA TYR A 115 9.58 -10.21 5.29
C TYR A 115 10.54 -9.85 4.13
N LEU A 116 11.47 -8.93 4.37
CA LEU A 116 12.46 -8.50 3.38
C LEU A 116 13.41 -9.63 2.98
N ASP A 117 13.95 -10.37 3.95
CA ASP A 117 14.90 -11.47 3.71
C ASP A 117 14.29 -12.58 2.84
N LEU A 118 12.95 -12.68 2.80
CA LEU A 118 12.24 -13.63 1.96
C LEU A 118 11.84 -13.06 0.60
N ARG A 119 11.26 -11.87 0.56
CA ARG A 119 10.60 -11.32 -0.65
C ARG A 119 11.50 -10.37 -1.45
N HIS A 120 12.53 -9.83 -0.83
CA HIS A 120 13.29 -8.68 -1.33
C HIS A 120 14.82 -8.86 -1.21
N ARG A 121 15.35 -10.09 -1.20
CA ARG A 121 16.80 -10.36 -1.10
C ARG A 121 17.68 -9.49 -2.01
N ASP A 122 17.21 -9.18 -3.22
CA ASP A 122 17.96 -8.43 -4.23
C ASP A 122 17.40 -7.01 -4.48
N GLY A 123 16.53 -6.50 -3.60
CA GLY A 123 15.90 -5.18 -3.75
C GLY A 123 16.57 -4.12 -2.88
N GLY A 124 16.51 -2.85 -3.28
CA GLY A 124 17.11 -1.73 -2.54
C GLY A 124 16.59 -1.49 -1.10
N MET A 125 15.62 -2.27 -0.63
CA MET A 125 15.16 -2.27 0.77
C MET A 125 15.84 -3.34 1.64
N ALA A 126 16.60 -4.28 1.06
CA ALA A 126 17.22 -5.39 1.79
C ALA A 126 18.16 -4.94 2.91
N ASP A 127 18.78 -3.77 2.75
CA ASP A 127 19.75 -3.21 3.69
C ASP A 127 19.17 -2.14 4.62
N MET A 128 17.83 -1.98 4.65
CA MET A 128 17.19 -1.00 5.54
C MET A 128 17.45 -1.32 7.01
N THR A 129 18.01 -0.34 7.71
CA THR A 129 18.25 -0.36 9.15
C THR A 129 16.97 -0.07 9.94
N VAL A 130 17.02 -0.24 11.26
CA VAL A 130 15.92 0.15 12.15
C VAL A 130 15.61 1.65 12.08
N LEU A 131 16.63 2.49 11.82
CA LEU A 131 16.46 3.93 11.65
C LEU A 131 15.76 4.24 10.33
N ASP A 132 16.11 3.55 9.24
CA ASP A 132 15.41 3.71 7.95
C ASP A 132 13.94 3.28 8.06
N TYR A 133 13.68 2.20 8.81
CA TYR A 133 12.33 1.76 9.12
C TYR A 133 11.56 2.81 9.93
N ALA A 134 12.17 3.36 10.99
CA ALA A 134 11.55 4.40 11.80
C ALA A 134 11.21 5.63 10.96
N MET A 135 12.15 6.10 10.12
CA MET A 135 11.91 7.19 9.19
C MET A 135 10.77 6.87 8.20
N MET A 136 10.69 5.65 7.66
CA MET A 136 9.58 5.24 6.79
C MET A 136 8.21 5.35 7.48
N VAL A 137 8.15 5.06 8.78
CA VAL A 137 6.91 5.09 9.58
C VAL A 137 6.54 6.50 10.02
N GLU A 138 7.50 7.31 10.44
CA GLU A 138 7.26 8.61 11.09
C GLU A 138 7.33 9.80 10.14
N ASP A 139 8.18 9.76 9.10
CA ASP A 139 8.41 10.90 8.21
C ASP A 139 7.33 11.01 7.13
N SER A 140 6.12 11.41 7.57
CA SER A 140 5.00 11.70 6.69
C SER A 140 4.23 12.95 7.11
N HIS A 141 4.02 13.83 6.14
CA HIS A 141 3.12 14.99 6.26
C HIS A 141 1.67 14.64 5.83
N VAL A 142 1.39 13.36 5.58
CA VAL A 142 0.08 12.84 5.20
C VAL A 142 -0.47 12.02 6.36
N GLU A 143 -1.79 12.05 6.57
CA GLU A 143 -2.45 11.23 7.58
C GLU A 143 -2.27 9.73 7.27
N THR A 144 -1.22 9.16 7.86
CA THR A 144 -0.88 7.75 7.76
C THR A 144 -1.33 7.05 9.03
N ARG A 145 -2.02 5.92 8.87
CA ARG A 145 -2.36 5.01 9.95
C ARG A 145 -1.61 3.71 9.80
N MET A 146 -1.34 3.08 10.92
CA MET A 146 -0.75 1.74 10.96
C MET A 146 -1.84 0.75 11.39
N ILE A 147 -1.98 -0.35 10.67
CA ILE A 147 -2.83 -1.46 11.09
C ILE A 147 -1.92 -2.62 11.49
N GLU A 148 -1.99 -3.02 12.76
CA GLU A 148 -1.28 -4.17 13.30
C GLU A 148 -2.22 -5.38 13.37
N TYR A 149 -1.84 -6.48 12.74
CA TYR A 149 -2.57 -7.74 12.76
C TYR A 149 -1.98 -8.70 13.78
N ARG A 150 -2.62 -8.76 14.95
CA ARG A 150 -2.17 -9.55 16.10
C ARG A 150 -3.11 -10.71 16.38
N ARG A 151 -2.58 -11.79 16.94
CA ARG A 151 -3.42 -12.87 17.47
C ARG A 151 -4.32 -12.35 18.60
N ARG A 152 -5.52 -12.92 18.66
CA ARG A 152 -6.42 -12.78 19.81
C ARG A 152 -5.71 -13.24 21.08
N GLY A 153 -5.84 -12.45 22.15
CA GLY A 153 -5.47 -12.81 23.51
C GLY A 153 -6.71 -12.98 24.40
N PRO A 154 -6.52 -13.23 25.70
CA PRO A 154 -7.61 -13.48 26.65
C PRO A 154 -8.66 -12.36 26.68
N ASP A 155 -8.22 -11.09 26.62
CA ASP A 155 -9.10 -9.92 26.73
C ASP A 155 -9.65 -9.43 25.39
N SER A 156 -9.29 -10.09 24.27
CA SER A 156 -9.70 -9.66 22.93
C SER A 156 -11.22 -9.65 22.74
N ALA A 157 -11.95 -10.51 23.45
CA ALA A 157 -13.41 -10.52 23.43
C ALA A 157 -14.02 -9.29 24.11
N ILE A 158 -13.28 -8.66 25.02
CA ILE A 158 -13.74 -7.51 25.83
C ILE A 158 -13.39 -6.20 25.12
N ASN A 159 -12.14 -6.06 24.67
CA ASN A 159 -11.64 -4.79 24.12
C ASN A 159 -11.55 -4.76 22.59
N GLY A 160 -11.78 -5.88 21.91
CA GLY A 160 -11.70 -5.96 20.45
C GLY A 160 -10.29 -5.81 19.87
N ARG A 161 -9.23 -5.91 20.68
CA ARG A 161 -7.83 -5.76 20.30
C ARG A 161 -7.07 -7.07 20.40
N GLY A 162 -6.11 -7.28 19.49
CA GLY A 162 -5.15 -8.39 19.62
C GLY A 162 -4.03 -8.02 20.59
N SER A 163 -3.66 -8.95 21.46
CA SER A 163 -2.54 -8.78 22.41
C SER A 163 -1.50 -9.89 22.30
N GLY A 164 -1.68 -10.84 21.38
CA GLY A 164 -0.70 -11.87 21.07
C GLY A 164 0.34 -11.39 20.05
N GLU A 165 1.04 -12.38 19.51
CA GLU A 165 2.02 -12.26 18.44
C GLU A 165 1.54 -11.36 17.29
N LEU A 166 2.42 -10.45 16.84
CA LEU A 166 2.24 -9.63 15.64
C LEU A 166 2.62 -10.41 14.38
N LEU A 167 1.67 -10.60 13.47
CA LEU A 167 1.90 -11.37 12.25
C LEU A 167 1.96 -10.52 10.99
N ALA A 168 1.34 -9.34 10.98
CA ALA A 168 1.36 -8.47 9.81
C ALA A 168 1.13 -7.01 10.17
N VAL A 169 1.60 -6.11 9.31
CA VAL A 169 1.45 -4.66 9.46
C VAL A 169 1.15 -4.04 8.10
N ALA A 170 0.26 -3.05 8.08
CA ALA A 170 0.00 -2.21 6.92
C ALA A 170 0.09 -0.73 7.27
N LEU A 171 0.87 0.03 6.50
CA LEU A 171 0.85 1.49 6.48
C LEU A 171 -0.19 1.93 5.44
N THR A 172 -1.16 2.71 5.89
CA THR A 172 -2.34 3.08 5.12
C THR A 172 -2.59 4.58 5.19
N ASP A 173 -2.68 5.22 4.03
CA ASP A 173 -3.18 6.60 3.97
C ASP A 173 -4.69 6.59 3.94
N VAL A 174 -5.30 7.51 4.68
CA VAL A 174 -6.72 7.80 4.59
C VAL A 174 -6.89 8.94 3.59
N LEU A 175 -7.48 8.63 2.43
CA LEU A 175 -7.78 9.60 1.37
C LEU A 175 -9.26 9.99 1.42
N GLY A 176 -9.62 11.09 0.75
CA GLY A 176 -11.00 11.54 0.64
C GLY A 176 -11.98 10.52 0.04
N ASP A 177 -11.51 9.60 -0.82
CA ASP A 177 -12.34 8.58 -1.47
C ASP A 177 -11.90 7.12 -1.20
N GLY A 178 -10.94 6.90 -0.30
CA GLY A 178 -10.42 5.55 -0.14
C GLY A 178 -9.32 5.34 0.89
N LEU A 179 -8.99 4.08 1.10
CA LEU A 179 -7.79 3.67 1.83
C LEU A 179 -6.68 3.35 0.84
N SER A 180 -5.51 3.95 0.98
CA SER A 180 -4.35 3.63 0.14
C SER A 180 -3.34 2.79 0.89
N MET A 181 -3.16 1.55 0.45
CA MET A 181 -2.15 0.65 1.01
C MET A 181 -0.79 1.09 0.47
N VAL A 182 -0.08 1.89 1.28
CA VAL A 182 1.24 2.47 0.97
C VAL A 182 2.29 1.38 1.04
N TYR A 183 2.32 0.67 2.15
CA TYR A 183 3.26 -0.42 2.38
C TYR A 183 2.64 -1.47 3.29
N SER A 184 3.00 -2.73 3.10
CA SER A 184 2.54 -3.82 3.96
C SER A 184 3.59 -4.91 4.03
N PHE A 185 3.79 -5.46 5.22
CA PHE A 185 4.72 -6.56 5.47
C PHE A 185 4.08 -7.54 6.45
N PHE A 186 4.56 -8.78 6.45
CA PHE A 186 4.01 -9.84 7.26
C PHE A 186 5.03 -10.93 7.50
N ASP A 187 4.81 -11.70 8.56
CA ASP A 187 5.66 -12.80 8.93
C ASP A 187 5.66 -13.87 7.83
N ALA A 188 6.85 -14.06 7.27
CA ALA A 188 7.14 -14.93 6.14
C ALA A 188 7.03 -16.42 6.48
N ASP A 189 7.09 -16.81 7.76
CA ASP A 189 6.99 -18.20 8.19
C ASP A 189 5.55 -18.73 8.05
N TYR A 190 4.57 -17.83 8.11
CA TYR A 190 3.15 -18.15 7.99
C TYR A 190 2.63 -18.15 6.55
N ARG A 191 3.40 -18.64 5.57
CA ARG A 191 3.01 -18.61 4.14
C ARG A 191 1.63 -19.22 3.85
N SER A 192 1.29 -20.32 4.52
CA SER A 192 0.02 -21.02 4.35
C SER A 192 -1.19 -20.14 4.74
N ARG A 193 -0.98 -19.11 5.57
CA ARG A 193 -2.02 -18.17 5.98
C ARG A 193 -2.43 -17.17 4.90
N SER A 194 -1.57 -16.93 3.90
CA SER A 194 -1.80 -15.91 2.86
C SER A 194 -2.06 -14.51 3.43
N LEU A 195 -1.26 -14.10 4.42
CA LEU A 195 -1.43 -12.85 5.17
C LEU A 195 -1.56 -11.61 4.27
N GLY A 196 -0.77 -11.49 3.20
CA GLY A 196 -0.93 -10.37 2.25
C GLY A 196 -2.30 -10.31 1.58
N THR A 197 -2.95 -11.46 1.34
CA THR A 197 -4.33 -11.49 0.83
C THR A 197 -5.33 -11.11 1.92
N PHE A 198 -5.12 -11.63 3.13
CA PHE A 198 -5.95 -11.31 4.28
C PHE A 198 -5.97 -9.81 4.58
N MET A 199 -4.81 -9.15 4.59
CA MET A 199 -4.72 -7.70 4.81
C MET A 199 -5.53 -6.92 3.79
N ILE A 200 -5.44 -7.25 2.49
CA ILE A 200 -6.23 -6.58 1.46
C ILE A 200 -7.74 -6.77 1.68
N LEU A 201 -8.17 -7.98 2.03
CA LEU A 201 -9.59 -8.27 2.31
C LEU A 201 -10.09 -7.49 3.53
N ASP A 202 -9.27 -7.38 4.57
CA ASP A 202 -9.57 -6.58 5.76
C ASP A 202 -9.63 -5.07 5.44
N HIS A 203 -8.74 -4.55 4.58
CA HIS A 203 -8.81 -3.15 4.14
C HIS A 203 -10.06 -2.85 3.33
N ILE A 204 -10.50 -3.78 2.47
CA ILE A 204 -11.76 -3.65 1.73
C ILE A 204 -12.94 -3.60 2.69
N ASP A 205 -12.97 -4.48 3.70
CA ASP A 205 -14.02 -4.47 4.72
C ASP A 205 -14.00 -3.18 5.56
N ARG A 206 -12.82 -2.68 5.93
CA ARG A 206 -12.68 -1.38 6.62
C ARG A 206 -13.23 -0.23 5.78
N ALA A 207 -12.81 -0.12 4.53
CA ALA A 207 -13.25 0.94 3.62
C ALA A 207 -14.79 0.95 3.52
N ARG A 208 -15.40 -0.23 3.35
CA ARG A 208 -16.86 -0.40 3.36
C ARG A 208 -17.51 0.07 4.66
N ARG A 209 -16.96 -0.30 5.82
CA ARG A 209 -17.51 0.11 7.14
C ARG A 209 -17.50 1.62 7.34
N VAL A 210 -16.49 2.30 6.82
CA VAL A 210 -16.39 3.77 6.88
C VAL A 210 -16.94 4.48 5.63
N LYS A 211 -17.62 3.75 4.74
CA LYS A 211 -18.24 4.25 3.50
C LYS A 211 -17.25 4.95 2.55
N LEU A 212 -16.02 4.49 2.52
CA LEU A 212 -15.02 4.91 1.54
C LEU A 212 -15.12 3.96 0.31
N PRO A 213 -15.34 4.51 -0.90
CA PRO A 213 -15.67 3.69 -2.07
C PRO A 213 -14.50 2.85 -2.57
N TYR A 214 -13.25 3.21 -2.27
CA TYR A 214 -12.08 2.58 -2.88
C TYR A 214 -11.02 2.08 -1.90
N VAL A 215 -10.34 1.01 -2.31
CA VAL A 215 -9.04 0.60 -1.73
C VAL A 215 -7.98 0.65 -2.82
N TYR A 216 -7.02 1.56 -2.69
CA TYR A 216 -5.91 1.70 -3.64
C TYR A 216 -4.82 0.67 -3.34
N LEU A 217 -4.65 -0.27 -4.27
CA LEU A 217 -3.59 -1.28 -4.21
C LEU A 217 -2.34 -0.84 -5.00
N GLY A 218 -2.45 0.28 -5.73
CA GLY A 218 -1.39 0.88 -6.53
C GLY A 218 -1.13 0.19 -7.84
N TYR A 219 0.15 0.09 -8.22
CA TYR A 219 0.48 -0.49 -9.52
C TYR A 219 0.19 -1.99 -9.54
N TRP A 220 -0.72 -2.40 -10.40
CA TRP A 220 -0.72 -3.71 -11.04
C TRP A 220 0.19 -3.60 -12.27
N VAL A 221 1.08 -4.57 -12.46
CA VAL A 221 2.03 -4.57 -13.58
C VAL A 221 1.83 -5.83 -14.39
N HIS A 222 1.29 -5.68 -15.60
CA HIS A 222 1.10 -6.81 -16.50
C HIS A 222 2.45 -7.46 -16.83
N GLY A 223 2.52 -8.79 -16.76
CA GLY A 223 3.76 -9.56 -16.97
C GLY A 223 4.67 -9.67 -15.73
N SER A 224 4.38 -8.97 -14.63
CA SER A 224 5.16 -9.08 -13.40
C SER A 224 4.56 -10.07 -12.42
N ARG A 225 5.22 -11.21 -12.21
CA ARG A 225 4.81 -12.23 -11.21
C ARG A 225 4.63 -11.65 -9.80
N LYS A 226 5.41 -10.61 -9.45
CA LYS A 226 5.35 -9.95 -8.13
C LYS A 226 4.12 -9.05 -7.97
N MET A 227 3.57 -8.51 -9.06
CA MET A 227 2.51 -7.49 -9.02
C MET A 227 1.18 -7.96 -9.61
N ASP A 228 1.15 -9.11 -10.28
CA ASP A 228 -0.04 -9.62 -10.97
C ASP A 228 -1.18 -9.99 -10.01
N TYR A 229 -0.84 -10.40 -8.78
CA TYR A 229 -1.83 -10.82 -7.78
C TYR A 229 -2.90 -9.77 -7.47
N LYS A 230 -2.64 -8.48 -7.72
CA LYS A 230 -3.60 -7.39 -7.49
C LYS A 230 -4.78 -7.44 -8.45
N GLY A 231 -4.59 -7.99 -9.65
CA GLY A 231 -5.63 -8.04 -10.68
C GLY A 231 -6.83 -8.93 -10.36
N ARG A 232 -6.75 -9.75 -9.31
CA ARG A 232 -7.81 -10.70 -8.91
C ARG A 232 -8.82 -10.12 -7.90
N PHE A 233 -8.63 -8.90 -7.41
CA PHE A 233 -9.53 -8.27 -6.44
C PHE A 233 -10.60 -7.46 -7.18
N LEU A 234 -11.65 -8.15 -7.64
CA LEU A 234 -12.67 -7.60 -8.55
C LEU A 234 -14.05 -7.44 -7.88
N PRO A 235 -14.83 -6.41 -8.24
CA PRO A 235 -14.55 -5.43 -9.30
C PRO A 235 -13.50 -4.38 -8.89
N GLN A 236 -12.71 -3.93 -9.87
CA GLN A 236 -11.70 -2.89 -9.66
C GLN A 236 -11.74 -1.86 -10.79
N GLN A 237 -11.17 -0.68 -10.54
CA GLN A 237 -10.86 0.27 -11.59
C GLN A 237 -9.36 0.28 -11.89
N ARG A 238 -9.02 0.47 -13.16
CA ARG A 238 -7.66 0.59 -13.69
C ARG A 238 -7.51 1.95 -14.35
N LEU A 239 -6.48 2.71 -14.00
CA LEU A 239 -6.25 4.03 -14.58
C LEU A 239 -5.68 3.90 -16.00
N THR A 240 -6.41 4.43 -16.99
CA THR A 240 -6.03 4.45 -18.40
C THR A 240 -5.88 5.89 -18.91
N SER A 241 -5.52 6.06 -20.19
CA SER A 241 -5.50 7.39 -20.83
C SER A 241 -6.87 8.09 -20.80
N ASP A 242 -7.95 7.32 -20.81
CA ASP A 242 -9.33 7.82 -20.84
C ASP A 242 -9.91 7.95 -19.42
N GLY A 243 -9.05 7.83 -18.39
CA GLY A 243 -9.44 7.82 -16.99
C GLY A 243 -9.61 6.41 -16.41
N TRP A 244 -10.29 6.35 -15.27
CA TRP A 244 -10.51 5.11 -14.51
C TRP A 244 -11.52 4.20 -15.23
N LYS A 245 -11.04 3.07 -15.78
CA LYS A 245 -11.89 2.06 -16.41
C LYS A 245 -12.20 0.93 -15.44
N ARG A 246 -13.48 0.61 -15.32
CA ARG A 246 -13.97 -0.51 -14.51
C ARG A 246 -13.66 -1.85 -15.17
N ILE A 247 -13.24 -2.81 -14.37
CA ILE A 247 -12.95 -4.19 -14.73
C ILE A 247 -13.81 -5.09 -13.84
N GLU A 248 -14.66 -5.87 -14.48
CA GLU A 248 -15.53 -6.85 -13.82
C GLU A 248 -14.81 -8.18 -13.58
N ARG A 249 -15.50 -9.08 -12.88
CA ARG A 249 -15.05 -10.47 -12.62
C ARG A 249 -14.94 -11.32 -13.89
#